data_AF-A0A7L2X6J1-F1
#
_entry.id   AF-A0A7L2X6J1-F1
#
_cell.length_a   1.000
_cell.length_b   1.000
_cell.length_c   1.000
_cell.angle_alpha   90.00
_cell.angle_beta   90.00
_cell.angle_gamma   90.00
#
_symmetry.space_group_name_H-M   'P 1'
#
loop_
_entity.id
_entity.type
_entity.pdbx_description
1 polymer ?
#
loop_
_entity_poly.entity_id
_entity_poly.type
_entity_poly.pdbx_seq_one_letter_code
_entity_poly.pdbx_strand_id
1 'polypeptide(L)'
;FLRFFFNDLYLNTWIKDEWSHFYDSVYVKEYWIDPLLRWQPKVQQLIEKLTDKLSNRTTTVKTSRVTQPKEFNLTVPKPRATPLPPPAPLPVLAKRQPVPPSIYKPPKERKQLEEIKTKNIQKAKDLLLKANTNQFRCAAIKPEKREGTVLTSREIYPFLPQYSEVIWESVLTQYFKELTKQLQDLIDNIPIKLNTAAILREGALYQRKLEEELKRYENLQQGAGDPSEFLEWQKQMRGKDLEEQLAEIECRRLQGKLSHEEAVLAHQNVIQENKKKADLLREEKAELMHLYAEKRLQEQKEMKELVEQVTEGHKNVKQVKAKIQEYKQQIVQQVSEESEELLRQALEEEEEKNRKRYEIIQQIRAMESIPSIKHKFVDLTETGGHGLFGEMSIVELRERLALLKEAQKAAEEEKRDQIIHEKQAKEQLLLDKLDQISQFRAELGRAAALKQEDKKKSQSGERPRKDERILNLQKKIVEKTTERKKQEGLL
;
A
#
# COMPACT_ATOMS: atom_id res chain seq x y z
N PHE A 1 -31.06 20.48 -8.06
CA PHE A 1 -31.49 19.99 -9.39
C PHE A 1 -32.91 19.43 -9.39
N LEU A 2 -33.18 18.15 -9.03
CA LEU A 2 -34.52 17.54 -9.25
C LEU A 2 -35.71 18.33 -8.63
N ARG A 3 -35.58 18.87 -7.41
CA ARG A 3 -36.58 19.75 -6.76
C ARG A 3 -36.89 21.05 -7.53
N PHE A 4 -35.99 21.48 -8.41
CA PHE A 4 -36.17 22.66 -9.26
C PHE A 4 -36.77 22.25 -10.61
N PHE A 5 -36.21 21.22 -11.26
CA PHE A 5 -36.67 20.79 -12.59
C PHE A 5 -38.08 20.17 -12.59
N PHE A 6 -38.50 19.49 -11.52
CA PHE A 6 -39.86 18.95 -11.37
C PHE A 6 -40.75 19.82 -10.46
N ASN A 7 -40.63 21.15 -10.57
CA ASN A 7 -41.55 22.11 -9.96
C ASN A 7 -42.55 22.61 -11.01
N ASP A 8 -43.85 22.45 -10.77
CA ASP A 8 -44.91 22.80 -11.73
C ASP A 8 -44.86 24.27 -12.14
N LEU A 9 -44.48 25.16 -11.21
CA LEU A 9 -44.37 26.59 -11.48
C LEU A 9 -43.28 26.86 -12.53
N TYR A 10 -42.12 26.20 -12.42
CA TYR A 10 -41.00 26.40 -13.34
C TYR A 10 -41.19 25.62 -14.66
N LEU A 11 -41.84 24.46 -14.61
CA LEU A 11 -42.21 23.68 -15.81
C LEU A 11 -43.25 24.41 -16.68
N ASN A 12 -44.27 25.04 -16.09
CA ASN A 12 -45.33 25.70 -16.87
C ASN A 12 -45.02 27.15 -17.27
N THR A 13 -44.02 27.77 -16.64
CA THR A 13 -43.49 29.09 -17.02
C THR A 13 -42.12 28.93 -17.68
N TRP A 14 -41.05 29.36 -17.02
CA TRP A 14 -39.74 29.61 -17.62
C TRP A 14 -39.17 28.45 -18.46
N ILE A 15 -39.29 27.18 -18.02
CA ILE A 15 -38.78 26.04 -18.79
C ILE A 15 -39.60 25.84 -20.09
N LYS A 16 -40.93 25.95 -20.03
CA LYS A 16 -41.79 25.87 -21.22
C LYS A 16 -41.57 27.06 -22.15
N ASP A 17 -41.42 28.26 -21.60
CA ASP A 17 -41.34 29.49 -22.38
C ASP A 17 -40.00 29.57 -23.14
N GLU A 18 -38.88 29.23 -22.47
CA GLU A 18 -37.56 29.08 -23.11
C GLU A 18 -37.54 27.98 -24.19
N TRP A 19 -38.22 26.84 -23.98
CA TRP A 19 -38.34 25.81 -25.01
C TRP A 19 -39.27 26.23 -26.16
N SER A 20 -40.26 27.08 -25.90
CA SER A 20 -41.16 27.66 -26.91
C SER A 20 -40.50 28.74 -27.77
N HIS A 21 -39.27 29.16 -27.47
CA HIS A 21 -38.46 29.98 -28.37
C HIS A 21 -37.81 29.18 -29.51
N PHE A 22 -37.69 27.86 -29.38
CA PHE A 22 -37.03 26.98 -30.37
C PHE A 22 -38.00 26.02 -31.08
N TYR A 23 -39.15 25.73 -30.48
CA TYR A 23 -40.14 24.78 -30.96
C TYR A 23 -41.56 25.32 -30.75
N ASP A 24 -42.55 24.81 -31.48
CA ASP A 24 -43.95 25.24 -31.30
C ASP A 24 -44.42 24.99 -29.87
N SER A 25 -44.94 26.04 -29.23
CA SER A 25 -45.53 26.05 -27.89
C SER A 25 -46.58 24.94 -27.66
N VAL A 26 -47.34 24.54 -28.68
CA VAL A 26 -48.31 23.43 -28.58
C VAL A 26 -47.57 22.10 -28.45
N TYR A 27 -46.59 21.85 -29.33
CA TYR A 27 -45.76 20.65 -29.34
C TYR A 27 -44.94 20.52 -28.04
N VAL A 28 -44.28 21.60 -27.61
CA VAL A 28 -43.53 21.66 -26.34
C VAL A 28 -44.43 21.29 -25.16
N LYS A 29 -45.67 21.81 -25.14
CA LYS A 29 -46.62 21.51 -24.05
C LYS A 29 -47.04 20.03 -24.08
N GLU A 30 -47.59 19.55 -25.18
CA GLU A 30 -48.20 18.21 -25.27
C GLU A 30 -47.16 17.08 -25.16
N TYR A 31 -45.98 17.24 -25.76
CA TYR A 31 -44.99 16.16 -25.88
C TYR A 31 -43.89 16.22 -24.82
N TRP A 32 -43.59 17.38 -24.24
CA TRP A 32 -42.52 17.52 -23.23
C TRP A 32 -43.06 17.90 -21.84
N ILE A 33 -43.85 18.97 -21.71
CA ILE A 33 -44.32 19.46 -20.39
C ILE A 33 -45.36 18.53 -19.77
N ASP A 34 -46.44 18.19 -20.49
CA ASP A 34 -47.53 17.36 -19.94
C ASP A 34 -47.04 15.95 -19.51
N PRO A 35 -46.11 15.28 -20.24
CA PRO A 35 -45.46 14.07 -19.76
C PRO A 35 -44.57 14.28 -18.52
N LEU A 36 -43.83 15.38 -18.41
CA LEU A 36 -43.02 15.68 -17.21
C LEU A 36 -43.92 15.90 -15.98
N LEU A 37 -45.02 16.64 -16.13
CA LEU A 37 -46.05 16.81 -15.10
C LEU A 37 -46.70 15.46 -14.73
N ARG A 38 -46.94 14.56 -15.68
CA ARG A 38 -47.44 13.20 -15.42
C ARG A 38 -46.46 12.33 -14.60
N TRP A 39 -45.15 12.58 -14.68
CA TRP A 39 -44.14 11.88 -13.87
C TRP A 39 -43.81 12.58 -12.54
N GLN A 40 -44.08 13.88 -12.43
CA GLN A 40 -43.84 14.73 -11.26
C GLN A 40 -44.20 14.08 -9.91
N PRO A 41 -45.39 13.48 -9.67
CA PRO A 41 -45.72 12.92 -8.35
C PRO A 41 -44.88 11.70 -7.98
N LYS A 42 -44.40 10.92 -8.97
CA LYS A 42 -43.47 9.80 -8.73
C LYS A 42 -42.06 10.31 -8.42
N VAL A 43 -41.65 11.41 -9.05
CA VAL A 43 -40.36 12.05 -8.79
C VAL A 43 -40.36 12.77 -7.44
N GLN A 44 -41.47 13.38 -7.02
CA GLN A 44 -41.64 13.92 -5.67
C GLN A 44 -41.44 12.85 -4.58
N GLN A 45 -42.12 11.70 -4.69
CA GLN A 45 -41.90 10.57 -3.77
C GLN A 45 -40.45 10.06 -3.75
N LEU A 46 -39.69 10.24 -4.83
CA LEU A 46 -38.27 9.89 -4.90
C LEU A 46 -37.40 11.00 -4.26
N ILE A 47 -37.74 12.26 -4.48
CA ILE A 47 -37.13 13.43 -3.84
C ILE A 47 -37.28 13.34 -2.32
N GLU A 48 -38.48 13.06 -1.81
CA GLU A 48 -38.77 12.86 -0.39
C GLU A 48 -37.85 11.80 0.21
N LYS A 49 -37.88 10.58 -0.36
CA LYS A 49 -37.03 9.45 0.05
C LYS A 49 -35.53 9.73 -0.05
N LEU A 50 -35.09 10.64 -0.93
CA LEU A 50 -33.71 11.11 -0.99
C LEU A 50 -33.41 12.16 0.09
N THR A 51 -34.34 13.06 0.39
CA THR A 51 -34.15 14.06 1.46
C THR A 51 -34.30 13.46 2.85
N ASP A 52 -35.11 12.42 3.04
CA ASP A 52 -35.14 11.61 4.27
C ASP A 52 -33.80 10.89 4.49
N LYS A 53 -33.18 10.38 3.43
CA LYS A 53 -31.82 9.80 3.49
C LYS A 53 -30.73 10.85 3.72
N LEU A 54 -31.00 12.12 3.41
CA LEU A 54 -30.07 13.23 3.63
C LEU A 54 -30.20 13.83 5.04
N SER A 55 -31.41 13.88 5.59
CA SER A 55 -31.69 14.34 6.95
C SER A 55 -31.33 13.29 8.00
N ASN A 56 -31.67 12.01 7.78
CA ASN A 56 -31.27 10.89 8.65
C ASN A 56 -29.79 10.49 8.49
N ARG A 57 -28.93 11.41 8.02
CA ARG A 57 -27.48 11.17 7.84
C ARG A 57 -26.71 11.26 9.16
N THR A 58 -27.30 11.85 10.21
CA THR A 58 -26.87 11.72 11.60
C THR A 58 -27.44 10.45 12.23
N THR A 59 -26.66 9.37 12.17
CA THR A 59 -26.71 8.22 13.10
C THR A 59 -28.08 7.59 13.39
N THR A 60 -28.59 6.78 12.45
CA THR A 60 -29.31 5.55 12.86
C THR A 60 -28.31 4.42 13.09
N VAL A 61 -27.57 4.52 14.22
CA VAL A 61 -26.96 3.33 14.82
C VAL A 61 -28.09 2.32 15.04
N LYS A 62 -27.90 1.07 14.59
CA LYS A 62 -28.88 0.01 14.80
C LYS A 62 -28.88 -0.41 16.28
N THR A 63 -29.56 0.36 17.12
CA THR A 63 -30.01 -0.13 18.41
C THR A 63 -30.85 -1.37 18.18
N SER A 64 -30.48 -2.47 18.83
CA SER A 64 -31.27 -3.70 18.82
C SER A 64 -32.64 -3.39 19.40
N ARG A 65 -33.71 -3.65 18.63
CA ARG A 65 -35.09 -3.51 19.14
C ARG A 65 -35.26 -4.45 20.32
N VAL A 66 -35.35 -3.88 21.53
CA VAL A 66 -35.79 -4.60 22.72
C VAL A 66 -37.21 -5.11 22.45
N THR A 67 -37.45 -6.40 22.69
CA THR A 67 -38.77 -7.01 22.56
C THR A 67 -39.71 -6.46 23.63
N GLN A 68 -40.60 -5.55 23.24
CA GLN A 68 -41.73 -5.18 24.07
C GLN A 68 -42.74 -6.34 24.11
N PRO A 69 -43.24 -6.76 25.28
CA PRO A 69 -44.33 -7.72 25.38
C PRO A 69 -45.56 -7.19 24.64
N LYS A 70 -46.10 -7.97 23.71
CA LYS A 70 -47.40 -7.68 23.11
C LYS A 70 -48.46 -8.44 23.90
N GLU A 71 -49.36 -7.71 24.55
CA GLU A 71 -50.50 -8.30 25.25
C GLU A 71 -51.33 -9.18 24.30
N PHE A 72 -51.82 -10.29 24.82
CA PHE A 72 -52.61 -11.24 24.05
C PHE A 72 -54.04 -10.71 23.89
N ASN A 73 -54.60 -10.84 22.68
CA ASN A 73 -56.00 -10.53 22.46
C ASN A 73 -56.85 -11.54 23.24
N LEU A 74 -57.52 -11.09 24.31
CA LEU A 74 -58.59 -11.86 24.95
C LEU A 74 -59.63 -12.24 23.88
N THR A 75 -60.02 -13.52 23.87
CA THR A 75 -60.77 -14.10 22.76
C THR A 75 -62.23 -13.65 22.78
N VAL A 76 -62.54 -12.59 22.02
CA VAL A 76 -63.92 -12.34 21.58
C VAL A 76 -64.31 -13.49 20.63
N PRO A 77 -65.32 -14.32 20.95
CA PRO A 77 -65.70 -15.44 20.10
C PRO A 77 -66.29 -14.92 18.78
N LYS A 78 -65.76 -15.40 17.64
CA LYS A 78 -66.36 -15.12 16.34
C LYS A 78 -67.78 -15.70 16.30
N PRO A 79 -68.78 -14.96 15.76
CA PRO A 79 -70.13 -15.50 15.60
C PRO A 79 -70.10 -16.75 14.72
N ARG A 80 -70.89 -17.75 15.10
CA ARG A 80 -70.90 -19.07 14.47
C ARG A 80 -71.56 -18.97 13.08
N ALA A 81 -70.77 -19.12 12.02
CA ALA A 81 -71.31 -19.21 10.67
C ALA A 81 -72.29 -20.38 10.54
N THR A 82 -73.42 -20.15 9.86
CA THR A 82 -74.39 -21.20 9.55
C THR A 82 -73.81 -22.21 8.55
N PRO A 83 -74.20 -23.50 8.60
CA PRO A 83 -73.68 -24.50 7.67
C PRO A 83 -74.09 -24.20 6.22
N LEU A 84 -73.12 -24.08 5.33
CA LEU A 84 -73.36 -24.21 3.89
C LEU A 84 -73.64 -25.69 3.55
N PRO A 85 -74.56 -25.97 2.60
CA PRO A 85 -74.81 -27.34 2.16
C PRO A 85 -73.57 -27.95 1.49
N PRO A 86 -73.40 -29.29 1.52
CA PRO A 86 -72.21 -29.94 0.97
C PRO A 86 -72.16 -29.78 -0.57
N PRO A 87 -71.02 -29.38 -1.15
CA PRO A 87 -70.85 -29.31 -2.60
C PRO A 87 -70.79 -30.73 -3.21
N ALA A 88 -71.18 -30.82 -4.49
CA ALA A 88 -71.10 -32.04 -5.29
C ALA A 88 -69.63 -32.57 -5.38
N PRO A 89 -69.42 -33.88 -5.55
CA PRO A 89 -68.09 -34.47 -5.62
C PRO A 89 -67.27 -33.89 -6.78
N LEU A 90 -66.16 -33.22 -6.44
CA LEU A 90 -65.25 -32.64 -7.42
C LEU A 90 -64.54 -33.75 -8.22
N PRO A 91 -64.31 -33.58 -9.54
CA PRO A 91 -63.59 -34.56 -10.34
C PRO A 91 -62.17 -34.76 -9.83
N VAL A 92 -61.74 -36.02 -9.72
CA VAL A 92 -60.41 -36.37 -9.22
C VAL A 92 -59.35 -35.92 -10.23
N LEU A 93 -58.71 -34.77 -9.96
CA LEU A 93 -57.59 -34.27 -10.76
C LEU A 93 -56.47 -35.30 -10.80
N ALA A 94 -56.06 -35.66 -12.02
CA ALA A 94 -54.94 -36.56 -12.24
C ALA A 94 -53.67 -36.05 -11.56
N LYS A 95 -52.90 -36.96 -10.95
CA LYS A 95 -51.64 -36.62 -10.25
C LYS A 95 -50.69 -35.94 -11.23
N ARG A 96 -50.22 -34.73 -10.87
CA ARG A 96 -49.27 -33.96 -11.68
C ARG A 96 -48.01 -34.81 -11.96
N GLN A 97 -47.52 -34.77 -13.19
CA GLN A 97 -46.28 -35.47 -13.57
C GLN A 97 -45.11 -34.98 -12.71
N PRO A 98 -44.15 -35.86 -12.34
CA PRO A 98 -42.98 -35.47 -11.57
C PRO A 98 -42.11 -34.49 -12.35
N VAL A 99 -41.62 -33.45 -11.65
CA VAL A 99 -40.79 -32.38 -12.24
C VAL A 99 -39.52 -32.99 -12.87
N PRO A 100 -39.14 -32.62 -14.11
CA PRO A 100 -37.99 -33.20 -14.79
C PRO A 100 -36.68 -33.10 -13.98
N PRO A 101 -35.89 -34.18 -13.85
CA PRO A 101 -34.65 -34.21 -13.08
C PRO A 101 -33.49 -33.43 -13.73
N SER A 102 -33.77 -32.60 -14.74
CA SER A 102 -32.87 -31.58 -15.28
C SER A 102 -32.86 -30.32 -14.40
N ILE A 103 -33.99 -29.94 -13.81
CA ILE A 103 -34.13 -28.71 -12.98
C ILE A 103 -33.27 -28.79 -11.71
N TYR A 104 -33.08 -29.99 -11.16
CA TYR A 104 -32.24 -30.24 -9.99
C TYR A 104 -30.76 -30.47 -10.30
N LYS A 105 -30.33 -30.40 -11.57
CA LYS A 105 -28.93 -30.58 -11.96
C LYS A 105 -28.28 -29.22 -12.21
N PRO A 106 -27.16 -28.89 -11.53
CA PRO A 106 -26.47 -27.64 -11.81
C PRO A 106 -25.94 -27.63 -13.26
N PRO A 107 -25.99 -26.47 -13.95
CA PRO A 107 -25.48 -26.34 -15.32
C PRO A 107 -23.98 -26.61 -15.39
N LYS A 108 -23.48 -27.08 -16.54
CA LYS A 108 -22.11 -27.63 -16.73
C LYS A 108 -21.02 -26.62 -16.34
N GLU A 109 -21.31 -25.36 -16.58
CA GLU A 109 -20.54 -24.16 -16.29
C GLU A 109 -20.21 -24.06 -14.79
N ARG A 110 -21.10 -24.51 -13.88
CA ARG A 110 -20.80 -24.53 -12.44
C ARG A 110 -19.72 -25.54 -12.09
N LYS A 111 -19.74 -26.74 -12.68
CA LYS A 111 -18.69 -27.75 -12.49
C LYS A 111 -17.34 -27.27 -13.04
N GLN A 112 -17.34 -26.61 -14.19
CA GLN A 112 -16.14 -26.00 -14.75
C GLN A 112 -15.59 -24.89 -13.83
N LEU A 113 -16.45 -24.06 -13.23
CA LEU A 113 -16.04 -23.05 -12.25
C LEU A 113 -15.51 -23.67 -10.94
N GLU A 114 -16.07 -24.80 -10.50
CA GLU A 114 -15.56 -25.57 -9.36
C GLU A 114 -14.17 -26.17 -9.66
N GLU A 115 -13.96 -26.76 -10.83
CA GLU A 115 -12.64 -27.21 -11.29
C GLU A 115 -11.62 -26.07 -11.40
N ILE A 116 -12.02 -24.90 -11.92
CA ILE A 116 -11.13 -23.73 -12.00
C ILE A 116 -10.77 -23.25 -10.59
N LYS A 117 -11.71 -23.26 -9.64
CA LYS A 117 -11.44 -22.94 -8.23
C LYS A 117 -10.47 -23.93 -7.58
N THR A 118 -10.65 -25.24 -7.76
CA THR A 118 -9.71 -26.23 -7.18
C THR A 118 -8.32 -26.14 -7.79
N LYS A 119 -8.21 -25.99 -9.12
CA LYS A 119 -6.94 -25.75 -9.85
C LYS A 119 -6.25 -24.47 -9.38
N ASN A 120 -6.99 -23.40 -9.11
CA ASN A 120 -6.43 -22.14 -8.57
C ASN A 120 -6.00 -22.27 -7.10
N ILE A 121 -6.74 -23.01 -6.26
CA ILE A 121 -6.36 -23.30 -4.88
C ILE A 121 -5.09 -24.16 -4.81
N GLN A 122 -4.94 -25.15 -5.71
CA GLN A 122 -3.71 -25.94 -5.85
C GLN A 122 -2.53 -25.03 -6.22
N LYS A 123 -2.63 -24.25 -7.31
CA LYS A 123 -1.59 -23.29 -7.72
C LYS A 123 -1.20 -22.31 -6.61
N ALA A 124 -2.16 -21.82 -5.82
CA ALA A 124 -1.89 -20.93 -4.70
C ALA A 124 -1.10 -21.62 -3.57
N LYS A 125 -1.40 -22.90 -3.27
CA LYS A 125 -0.61 -23.72 -2.34
C LYS A 125 0.80 -23.99 -2.87
N ASP A 126 0.93 -24.32 -4.16
CA ASP A 126 2.23 -24.59 -4.79
C ASP A 126 3.12 -23.34 -4.79
N LEU A 127 2.55 -22.15 -5.01
CA LEU A 127 3.24 -20.87 -4.91
C LEU A 127 3.65 -20.54 -3.47
N LEU A 128 2.79 -20.80 -2.47
CA LEU A 128 3.11 -20.62 -1.05
C LEU A 128 4.25 -21.57 -0.62
N LEU A 129 4.19 -22.84 -1.02
CA LEU A 129 5.25 -23.81 -0.76
C LEU A 129 6.58 -23.36 -1.38
N LYS A 130 6.57 -22.92 -2.64
CA LYS A 130 7.76 -22.36 -3.31
C LYS A 130 8.29 -21.08 -2.66
N ALA A 131 7.42 -20.22 -2.15
CA ALA A 131 7.83 -19.03 -1.39
C ALA A 131 8.52 -19.42 -0.07
N ASN A 132 8.00 -20.42 0.64
CA ASN A 132 8.60 -20.93 1.88
C ASN A 132 9.91 -21.68 1.64
N THR A 133 10.04 -22.51 0.59
CA THR A 133 11.32 -23.18 0.27
C THR A 133 12.40 -22.19 -0.15
N ASN A 134 12.00 -21.07 -0.75
CA ASN A 134 12.90 -20.04 -1.24
C ASN A 134 13.09 -18.88 -0.23
N GLN A 135 12.61 -19.05 1.01
CA GLN A 135 12.75 -18.04 2.06
C GLN A 135 14.21 -17.92 2.51
N PHE A 136 14.80 -16.73 2.32
CA PHE A 136 16.20 -16.48 2.67
C PHE A 136 16.47 -16.73 4.16
N ARG A 137 17.64 -17.32 4.45
CA ARG A 137 18.07 -17.75 5.81
C ARG A 137 17.96 -16.66 6.88
N CYS A 138 18.11 -15.39 6.49
CA CYS A 138 18.01 -14.22 7.34
C CYS A 138 16.61 -13.97 7.94
N ALA A 139 15.55 -14.53 7.33
CA ALA A 139 14.17 -14.39 7.81
C ALA A 139 13.72 -15.55 8.73
N ALA A 140 14.57 -16.55 8.98
CA ALA A 140 14.28 -17.71 9.81
C ALA A 140 15.00 -17.60 11.17
N ILE A 141 14.36 -16.97 12.14
CA ILE A 141 14.87 -16.90 13.52
C ILE A 141 14.83 -18.32 14.12
N LYS A 142 16.00 -18.95 14.24
CA LYS A 142 16.19 -20.19 15.00
C LYS A 142 16.19 -19.89 16.50
N PRO A 143 15.33 -20.53 17.32
CA PRO A 143 15.48 -20.55 18.77
C PRO A 143 16.54 -21.60 19.17
N GLU A 144 17.81 -21.33 18.86
CA GLU A 144 18.93 -22.13 19.38
C GLU A 144 19.34 -21.62 20.77
N LYS A 145 19.41 -22.55 21.73
CA LYS A 145 19.66 -22.25 23.15
C LYS A 145 20.98 -21.49 23.34
N ARG A 146 20.96 -20.44 24.16
CA ARG A 146 22.14 -19.91 24.83
C ARG A 146 21.82 -19.59 26.29
N GLU A 147 22.29 -20.47 27.16
CA GLU A 147 22.55 -20.15 28.56
C GLU A 147 23.73 -19.16 28.63
N GLY A 148 23.82 -18.38 29.72
CA GLY A 148 25.05 -17.68 30.10
C GLY A 148 25.61 -16.66 29.10
N THR A 149 25.13 -15.42 29.17
CA THR A 149 25.89 -14.27 29.74
C THR A 149 25.16 -12.96 29.41
N VAL A 150 24.87 -12.13 30.42
CA VAL A 150 24.40 -10.76 30.20
C VAL A 150 25.59 -9.87 29.88
N LEU A 151 25.82 -9.59 28.60
CA LEU A 151 26.65 -8.47 28.14
C LEU A 151 25.78 -7.54 27.28
N THR A 152 25.78 -6.27 27.67
CA THR A 152 24.89 -5.24 27.10
C THR A 152 25.31 -4.93 25.66
N SER A 153 24.49 -5.32 24.69
CA SER A 153 24.76 -5.17 23.25
C SER A 153 24.69 -3.71 22.74
N ARG A 154 25.48 -2.81 23.31
CA ARG A 154 25.62 -1.41 22.91
C ARG A 154 27.03 -1.02 22.48
N GLU A 155 28.01 -1.91 22.67
CA GLU A 155 29.41 -1.71 22.31
C GLU A 155 29.89 -2.87 21.43
N ILE A 156 29.82 -2.64 20.11
CA ILE A 156 30.60 -3.21 18.98
C ILE A 156 29.81 -2.83 17.72
N TYR A 157 30.04 -1.61 17.20
CA TYR A 157 29.88 -1.22 15.79
C TYR A 157 30.40 0.20 15.50
N PRO A 158 31.68 0.51 15.76
CA PRO A 158 32.32 1.61 15.06
C PRO A 158 32.57 1.22 13.58
N PHE A 159 32.41 2.18 12.67
CA PHE A 159 33.14 2.24 11.39
C PHE A 159 32.85 1.15 10.31
N LEU A 160 31.62 1.10 9.74
CA LEU A 160 31.44 0.80 8.29
C LEU A 160 30.05 1.17 7.66
N PRO A 161 29.58 2.44 7.66
CA PRO A 161 28.29 2.83 7.08
C PRO A 161 28.44 3.80 5.88
N GLN A 162 29.06 3.36 4.77
CA GLN A 162 29.06 4.16 3.53
C GLN A 162 29.40 3.36 2.25
N TYR A 163 30.36 2.43 2.31
CA TYR A 163 30.70 1.59 1.15
C TYR A 163 29.65 0.50 0.88
N SER A 164 29.02 -0.02 1.94
CA SER A 164 27.98 -1.04 1.86
C SER A 164 26.74 -0.53 1.10
N GLU A 165 26.21 0.62 1.47
CA GLU A 165 24.98 1.18 0.87
C GLU A 165 25.16 1.44 -0.64
N VAL A 166 26.25 2.07 -1.06
CA VAL A 166 26.53 2.35 -2.48
C VAL A 166 26.73 1.05 -3.29
N ILE A 167 27.32 0.01 -2.71
CA ILE A 167 27.45 -1.31 -3.37
C ILE A 167 26.07 -1.98 -3.47
N TRP A 168 25.25 -1.95 -2.42
CA TRP A 168 23.90 -2.52 -2.46
C TRP A 168 22.98 -1.77 -3.44
N GLU A 169 23.01 -0.43 -3.49
CA GLU A 169 22.24 0.36 -4.46
C GLU A 169 22.68 0.12 -5.91
N SER A 170 23.98 0.01 -6.17
CA SER A 170 24.48 -0.27 -7.52
C SER A 170 24.18 -1.70 -7.98
N VAL A 171 24.32 -2.71 -7.11
CA VAL A 171 23.92 -4.09 -7.40
C VAL A 171 22.40 -4.20 -7.57
N LEU A 172 21.60 -3.57 -6.72
CA LEU A 172 20.14 -3.56 -6.85
C LEU A 172 19.69 -2.85 -8.14
N THR A 173 20.24 -1.68 -8.47
CA THR A 173 19.86 -0.97 -9.71
C THR A 173 20.33 -1.67 -10.97
N GLN A 174 21.43 -2.43 -10.94
CA GLN A 174 21.80 -3.36 -12.03
C GLN A 174 20.81 -4.53 -12.13
N TYR A 175 20.51 -5.20 -11.01
CA TYR A 175 19.60 -6.34 -10.96
C TYR A 175 18.18 -5.95 -11.41
N PHE A 176 17.65 -4.81 -10.93
CA PHE A 176 16.37 -4.28 -11.38
C PHE A 176 16.38 -3.89 -12.86
N LYS A 177 17.47 -3.32 -13.40
CA LYS A 177 17.58 -3.03 -14.84
C LYS A 177 17.52 -4.31 -15.66
N GLU A 178 18.31 -5.32 -15.32
CA GLU A 178 18.33 -6.57 -16.09
C GLU A 178 16.99 -7.33 -15.97
N LEU A 179 16.34 -7.29 -14.80
CA LEU A 179 15.03 -7.90 -14.59
C LEU A 179 13.91 -7.12 -15.31
N THR A 180 13.94 -5.78 -15.33
CA THR A 180 12.99 -5.00 -16.15
C THR A 180 13.21 -5.21 -17.64
N LYS A 181 14.46 -5.37 -18.09
CA LYS A 181 14.79 -5.68 -19.48
C LYS A 181 14.29 -7.07 -19.87
N GLN A 182 14.56 -8.10 -19.07
CA GLN A 182 14.02 -9.45 -19.28
C GLN A 182 12.48 -9.48 -19.28
N LEU A 183 11.83 -8.68 -18.42
CA LEU A 183 10.37 -8.53 -18.46
C LEU A 183 9.88 -7.79 -19.71
N GLN A 184 10.59 -6.76 -20.16
CA GLN A 184 10.26 -6.00 -21.38
C GLN A 184 10.42 -6.88 -22.62
N ASP A 185 11.55 -7.59 -22.74
CA ASP A 185 11.81 -8.58 -23.78
C ASP A 185 10.73 -9.69 -23.78
N LEU A 186 10.24 -10.11 -22.60
CA LEU A 186 9.13 -11.08 -22.50
C LEU A 186 7.78 -10.49 -22.91
N ILE A 187 7.53 -9.19 -22.66
CA ILE A 187 6.28 -8.50 -23.03
C ILE A 187 6.24 -8.24 -24.53
N ASP A 188 7.33 -7.75 -25.11
CA ASP A 188 7.41 -7.36 -26.51
C ASP A 188 7.41 -8.56 -27.47
N ASN A 189 7.84 -9.74 -27.00
CA ASN A 189 7.77 -11.01 -27.74
C ASN A 189 6.45 -11.79 -27.55
N ILE A 190 5.53 -11.35 -26.69
CA ILE A 190 4.16 -11.92 -26.67
C ILE A 190 3.39 -11.29 -27.84
N PRO A 191 2.89 -12.08 -28.81
CA PRO A 191 1.97 -11.56 -29.82
C PRO A 191 0.65 -11.20 -29.15
N ILE A 192 0.53 -9.93 -28.74
CA ILE A 192 -0.68 -9.39 -28.12
C ILE A 192 -1.80 -9.47 -29.16
N LYS A 193 -2.60 -10.53 -29.10
CA LYS A 193 -3.83 -10.67 -29.88
C LYS A 193 -4.76 -9.55 -29.42
N LEU A 194 -4.77 -8.45 -30.18
CA LEU A 194 -5.55 -7.26 -29.88
C LEU A 194 -7.03 -7.62 -29.90
N ASN A 195 -7.60 -7.83 -28.71
CA ASN A 195 -9.04 -8.02 -28.54
C ASN A 195 -9.77 -6.83 -29.19
N THR A 196 -10.96 -7.04 -29.73
CA THR A 196 -11.74 -5.99 -30.41
C THR A 196 -11.92 -4.76 -29.53
N ALA A 197 -12.20 -4.95 -28.24
CA ALA A 197 -12.30 -3.88 -27.25
C ALA A 197 -10.95 -3.22 -26.88
N ALA A 198 -9.79 -3.79 -27.22
CA ALA A 198 -8.50 -3.10 -27.15
C ALA A 198 -8.32 -2.15 -28.35
N ILE A 199 -8.51 -2.68 -29.57
CA ILE A 199 -8.46 -1.91 -30.83
C ILE A 199 -9.38 -0.67 -30.74
N LEU A 200 -10.64 -0.87 -30.35
CA LEU A 200 -11.62 0.22 -30.27
C LEU A 200 -11.31 1.25 -29.17
N ARG A 201 -10.69 0.85 -28.05
CA ARG A 201 -10.27 1.80 -26.99
C ARG A 201 -9.05 2.61 -27.39
N GLU A 202 -8.09 1.98 -28.07
CA GLU A 202 -6.87 2.63 -28.55
C GLU A 202 -7.19 3.57 -29.73
N GLY A 203 -8.01 3.13 -30.68
CA GLY A 203 -8.54 3.97 -31.77
C GLY A 203 -9.31 5.18 -31.24
N ALA A 204 -10.20 5.00 -30.26
CA ALA A 204 -10.93 6.11 -29.62
C ALA A 204 -10.00 7.08 -28.85
N LEU A 205 -8.86 6.60 -28.33
CA LEU A 205 -7.86 7.46 -27.69
C LEU A 205 -7.13 8.32 -28.74
N TYR A 206 -6.72 7.73 -29.86
CA TYR A 206 -6.09 8.49 -30.95
C TYR A 206 -7.07 9.45 -31.65
N GLN A 207 -8.34 9.07 -31.82
CA GLN A 207 -9.36 9.98 -32.34
C GLN A 207 -9.55 11.21 -31.45
N ARG A 208 -9.58 11.06 -30.12
CA ARG A 208 -9.62 12.23 -29.21
C ARG A 208 -8.40 13.13 -29.35
N LYS A 209 -7.20 12.56 -29.51
CA LYS A 209 -5.98 13.35 -29.76
C LYS A 209 -6.02 14.09 -31.10
N LEU A 210 -6.55 13.46 -32.16
CA LEU A 210 -6.81 14.14 -33.42
C LEU A 210 -7.79 15.30 -33.23
N GLU A 211 -8.90 15.07 -32.54
CA GLU A 211 -9.89 16.11 -32.25
C GLU A 211 -9.30 17.25 -31.39
N GLU A 212 -8.39 16.95 -30.46
CA GLU A 212 -7.69 17.93 -29.62
C GLU A 212 -6.71 18.78 -30.45
N GLU A 213 -5.89 18.17 -31.31
CA GLU A 213 -4.99 18.93 -32.20
C GLU A 213 -5.76 19.66 -33.33
N LEU A 214 -6.85 19.10 -33.85
CA LEU A 214 -7.73 19.80 -34.80
C LEU A 214 -8.35 21.05 -34.17
N LYS A 215 -8.91 20.94 -32.96
CA LYS A 215 -9.41 22.10 -32.19
C LYS A 215 -8.29 23.11 -31.89
N ARG A 216 -7.04 22.64 -31.69
CA ARG A 216 -5.88 23.54 -31.57
C ARG A 216 -5.63 24.29 -32.89
N TYR A 217 -5.60 23.62 -34.04
CA TYR A 217 -5.46 24.29 -35.34
C TYR A 217 -6.62 25.25 -35.63
N GLU A 218 -7.87 24.90 -35.31
CA GLU A 218 -9.04 25.78 -35.41
C GLU A 218 -8.90 27.03 -34.52
N ASN A 219 -8.44 26.88 -33.28
CA ASN A 219 -8.18 28.01 -32.37
C ASN A 219 -7.04 28.91 -32.89
N LEU A 220 -5.97 28.32 -33.43
CA LEU A 220 -4.86 29.08 -34.04
C LEU A 220 -5.33 29.85 -35.29
N GLN A 221 -6.20 29.26 -36.12
CA GLN A 221 -6.84 29.94 -37.26
C GLN A 221 -7.77 31.09 -36.81
N GLN A 222 -8.40 30.97 -35.64
CA GLN A 222 -9.19 32.04 -35.00
C GLN A 222 -8.32 33.12 -34.33
N GLY A 223 -6.98 33.02 -34.38
CA GLY A 223 -6.06 34.00 -33.83
C GLY A 223 -5.74 33.82 -32.34
N ALA A 224 -6.04 32.66 -31.74
CA ALA A 224 -5.52 32.33 -30.42
C ALA A 224 -3.99 32.15 -30.46
N GLY A 225 -3.29 32.59 -29.40
CA GLY A 225 -1.84 32.40 -29.28
C GLY A 225 -1.48 30.99 -28.79
N ASP A 226 -0.38 30.44 -29.30
CA ASP A 226 0.10 29.10 -28.93
C ASP A 226 0.76 29.14 -27.52
N PRO A 227 0.23 28.44 -26.50
CA PRO A 227 0.78 28.49 -25.14
C PRO A 227 2.10 27.69 -24.97
N SER A 228 2.57 27.04 -26.05
CA SER A 228 3.71 26.13 -26.04
C SER A 228 4.99 26.79 -25.52
N GLU A 229 5.32 28.00 -26.00
CA GLU A 229 6.52 28.74 -25.58
C GLU A 229 6.49 29.06 -24.08
N PHE A 230 5.36 29.54 -23.56
CA PHE A 230 5.18 29.83 -22.14
C PHE A 230 5.27 28.56 -21.28
N LEU A 231 4.73 27.44 -21.75
CA LEU A 231 4.81 26.15 -21.07
C LEU A 231 6.21 25.54 -21.12
N GLU A 232 7.01 25.83 -22.13
CA GLU A 232 8.41 25.42 -22.21
C GLU A 232 9.32 26.31 -21.36
N TRP A 233 9.14 27.63 -21.40
CA TRP A 233 9.75 28.57 -20.47
C TRP A 233 9.44 28.19 -19.01
N GLN A 234 8.19 27.91 -18.67
CA GLN A 234 7.81 27.49 -17.30
C GLN A 234 8.49 26.19 -16.89
N LYS A 235 8.71 25.23 -17.80
CA LYS A 235 9.47 24.00 -17.51
C LYS A 235 10.95 24.29 -17.32
N GLN A 236 11.54 25.18 -18.13
CA GLN A 236 12.94 25.59 -18.00
C GLN A 236 13.20 26.33 -16.69
N MET A 237 12.33 27.27 -16.29
CA MET A 237 12.44 27.99 -15.02
C MET A 237 12.31 27.02 -13.84
N ARG A 238 11.30 26.14 -13.81
CA ARG A 238 11.19 25.08 -12.79
C ARG A 238 12.40 24.12 -12.76
N GLY A 239 13.04 23.90 -13.90
CA GLY A 239 14.30 23.15 -13.98
C GLY A 239 15.42 23.87 -13.23
N LYS A 240 15.63 25.16 -13.53
CA LYS A 240 16.61 26.03 -12.85
C LYS A 240 16.32 26.15 -11.35
N ASP A 241 15.06 26.38 -10.97
CA ASP A 241 14.64 26.46 -9.56
C ASP A 241 15.03 25.20 -8.77
N LEU A 242 14.94 24.01 -9.40
CA LEU A 242 15.32 22.73 -8.81
C LEU A 242 16.85 22.51 -8.81
N GLU A 243 17.54 22.91 -9.88
CA GLU A 243 19.01 22.86 -9.97
C GLU A 243 19.66 23.77 -8.92
N GLU A 244 19.15 25.00 -8.74
CA GLU A 244 19.58 25.92 -7.69
C GLU A 244 19.31 25.38 -6.28
N GLN A 245 18.15 24.76 -6.03
CA GLN A 245 17.86 24.10 -4.75
C GLN A 245 18.84 22.94 -4.46
N LEU A 246 19.16 22.12 -5.46
CA LEU A 246 20.16 21.05 -5.32
C LEU A 246 21.56 21.61 -5.07
N ALA A 247 21.94 22.68 -5.77
CA ALA A 247 23.21 23.36 -5.58
C ALA A 247 23.33 24.00 -4.18
N GLU A 248 22.25 24.59 -3.66
CA GLU A 248 22.19 25.08 -2.28
C GLU A 248 22.33 23.95 -1.26
N ILE A 249 21.64 22.82 -1.44
CA ILE A 249 21.73 21.66 -0.55
C ILE A 249 23.18 21.12 -0.53
N GLU A 250 23.85 21.04 -1.67
CA GLU A 250 25.27 20.68 -1.70
C GLU A 250 26.16 21.76 -1.05
N CYS A 251 25.90 23.05 -1.28
CA CYS A 251 26.65 24.13 -0.63
C CYS A 251 26.53 24.06 0.91
N ARG A 252 25.31 23.89 1.45
CA ARG A 252 25.07 23.74 2.90
C ARG A 252 25.77 22.49 3.45
N ARG A 253 25.71 21.37 2.73
CA ARG A 253 26.44 20.12 3.07
C ARG A 253 27.95 20.33 3.14
N LEU A 254 28.52 21.08 2.19
CA LEU A 254 29.96 21.37 2.15
C LEU A 254 30.37 22.40 3.21
N GLN A 255 29.55 23.42 3.47
CA GLN A 255 29.75 24.36 4.59
C GLN A 255 29.78 23.64 5.94
N GLY A 256 28.89 22.65 6.17
CA GLY A 256 28.93 21.80 7.36
C GLY A 256 30.23 20.99 7.49
N LYS A 257 30.77 20.47 6.37
CA LYS A 257 32.09 19.80 6.37
C LYS A 257 33.24 20.75 6.65
N LEU A 258 33.22 21.96 6.06
CA LEU A 258 34.22 22.99 6.29
C LEU A 258 34.27 23.39 7.77
N SER A 259 33.10 23.70 8.34
CA SER A 259 32.95 24.08 9.74
C SER A 259 33.42 22.99 10.70
N HIS A 260 33.26 21.70 10.35
CA HIS A 260 33.80 20.59 11.14
C HIS A 260 35.34 20.57 11.13
N GLU A 261 35.98 20.65 9.96
CA GLU A 261 37.46 20.67 9.88
C GLU A 261 38.05 21.92 10.55
N GLU A 262 37.40 23.09 10.42
CA GLU A 262 37.76 24.32 11.11
C GLU A 262 37.61 24.22 12.63
N ALA A 263 36.57 23.55 13.13
CA ALA A 263 36.38 23.29 14.57
C ALA A 263 37.43 22.32 15.14
N VAL A 264 37.82 21.28 14.38
CA VAL A 264 38.90 20.35 14.81
C VAL A 264 40.25 21.06 14.84
N LEU A 265 40.56 21.90 13.83
CA LEU A 265 41.76 22.75 13.83
C LEU A 265 41.78 23.72 15.03
N ALA A 266 40.66 24.39 15.32
CA ALA A 266 40.54 25.26 16.49
C ALA A 266 40.79 24.49 17.80
N HIS A 267 40.27 23.26 17.93
CA HIS A 267 40.50 22.40 19.08
C HIS A 267 41.97 21.93 19.18
N GLN A 268 42.63 21.64 18.06
CA GLN A 268 44.07 21.30 18.02
C GLN A 268 44.93 22.49 18.47
N ASN A 269 44.63 23.71 18.01
CA ASN A 269 45.29 24.94 18.48
C ASN A 269 45.13 25.14 20.00
N VAL A 270 43.91 25.00 20.53
CA VAL A 270 43.64 25.13 21.98
C VAL A 270 44.38 24.07 22.80
N ILE A 271 44.50 22.83 22.31
CA ILE A 271 45.34 21.80 22.96
C ILE A 271 46.81 22.24 22.97
N GLN A 272 47.34 22.74 21.85
CA GLN A 272 48.75 23.19 21.77
C GLN A 272 49.04 24.38 22.69
N GLU A 273 48.13 25.35 22.81
CA GLU A 273 48.25 26.43 23.79
C GLU A 273 48.20 25.91 25.22
N ASN A 274 47.29 25.00 25.54
CA ASN A 274 47.14 24.48 26.89
C ASN A 274 48.32 23.57 27.30
N LYS A 275 48.94 22.84 26.36
CA LYS A 275 50.24 22.18 26.57
C LYS A 275 51.30 23.21 26.99
N LYS A 276 51.54 24.23 26.15
CA LYS A 276 52.53 25.30 26.44
C LYS A 276 52.31 25.99 27.80
N LYS A 277 51.05 26.32 28.14
CA LYS A 277 50.68 26.90 29.44
C LYS A 277 50.94 25.95 30.60
N ALA A 278 50.67 24.65 30.44
CA ALA A 278 50.92 23.62 31.45
C ALA A 278 52.41 23.27 31.63
N ASP A 279 53.21 23.42 30.56
CA ASP A 279 54.66 23.22 30.62
C ASP A 279 55.35 24.42 31.31
N LEU A 280 54.96 25.67 30.99
CA LEU A 280 55.38 26.86 31.74
C LEU A 280 55.02 26.78 33.23
N LEU A 281 53.77 26.39 33.56
CA LEU A 281 53.36 26.15 34.96
C LEU A 281 54.13 25.00 35.63
N ARG A 282 54.71 24.06 34.87
CA ARG A 282 55.59 23.01 35.41
C ARG A 282 56.99 23.55 35.70
N GLU A 283 57.50 24.44 34.87
CA GLU A 283 58.78 25.14 35.04
C GLU A 283 58.71 26.08 36.27
N GLU A 284 57.72 26.99 36.33
CA GLU A 284 57.46 27.85 37.50
C GLU A 284 57.32 27.05 38.80
N LYS A 285 56.60 25.91 38.76
CA LYS A 285 56.45 25.04 39.92
C LYS A 285 57.76 24.32 40.27
N ALA A 286 58.60 23.96 39.31
CA ALA A 286 59.90 23.35 39.57
C ALA A 286 60.83 24.35 40.29
N GLU A 287 60.88 25.60 39.84
CA GLU A 287 61.62 26.69 40.51
C GLU A 287 61.13 26.90 41.95
N LEU A 288 59.81 26.99 42.17
CA LEU A 288 59.22 27.10 43.49
C LEU A 288 59.52 25.88 44.39
N MET A 289 59.57 24.67 43.83
CA MET A 289 59.96 23.46 44.56
C MET A 289 61.45 23.43 44.90
N HIS A 290 62.34 23.95 44.04
CA HIS A 290 63.75 24.16 44.35
C HIS A 290 63.93 25.13 45.53
N LEU A 291 63.31 26.31 45.47
CA LEU A 291 63.34 27.31 46.54
C LEU A 291 62.76 26.78 47.86
N TYR A 292 61.74 25.91 47.80
CA TYR A 292 61.19 25.25 48.98
C TYR A 292 62.13 24.18 49.54
N ALA A 293 62.79 23.39 48.69
CA ALA A 293 63.76 22.39 49.10
C ALA A 293 64.98 23.02 49.79
N GLU A 294 65.48 24.14 49.28
CA GLU A 294 66.57 24.92 49.90
C GLU A 294 66.19 25.42 51.29
N LYS A 295 65.00 26.02 51.44
CA LYS A 295 64.47 26.45 52.75
C LYS A 295 64.29 25.28 53.71
N ARG A 296 63.76 24.14 53.25
CA ARG A 296 63.67 22.93 54.09
C ARG A 296 65.05 22.38 54.48
N LEU A 297 66.09 22.58 53.67
CA LEU A 297 67.47 22.23 54.02
C LEU A 297 68.10 23.21 55.03
N GLN A 298 67.61 24.45 55.12
CA GLN A 298 67.96 25.42 56.17
C GLN A 298 67.23 25.06 57.48
N GLU A 299 65.91 24.94 57.45
CA GLU A 299 65.09 24.53 58.60
C GLU A 299 65.54 23.17 59.19
N GLN A 300 65.97 22.22 58.37
CA GLN A 300 66.51 20.94 58.84
C GLN A 300 67.89 21.04 59.52
N LYS A 301 68.65 22.11 59.34
CA LYS A 301 69.88 22.36 60.11
C LYS A 301 69.52 22.92 61.48
N GLU A 302 68.75 24.01 61.49
CA GLU A 302 68.23 24.65 62.70
C GLU A 302 67.48 23.65 63.61
N MET A 303 66.62 22.80 63.03
CA MET A 303 65.90 21.78 63.78
C MET A 303 66.77 20.59 64.19
N LYS A 304 67.88 20.28 63.50
CA LYS A 304 68.86 19.29 64.00
C LYS A 304 69.59 19.82 65.23
N GLU A 305 70.06 21.06 65.18
CA GLU A 305 70.71 21.74 66.31
C GLU A 305 69.78 21.79 67.54
N LEU A 306 68.48 22.03 67.34
CA LEU A 306 67.47 21.98 68.41
C LEU A 306 67.16 20.54 68.86
N VAL A 307 67.13 19.56 67.96
CA VAL A 307 66.88 18.14 68.30
C VAL A 307 68.06 17.51 69.03
N GLU A 308 69.29 17.96 68.80
CA GLU A 308 70.45 17.54 69.60
C GLU A 308 70.25 17.98 71.06
N GLN A 309 69.94 19.26 71.32
CA GLN A 309 69.58 19.78 72.66
C GLN A 309 68.39 19.03 73.29
N VAL A 310 67.35 18.71 72.51
CA VAL A 310 66.13 18.04 73.02
C VAL A 310 66.32 16.52 73.21
N THR A 311 67.23 15.87 72.48
CA THR A 311 67.56 14.45 72.68
C THR A 311 68.45 14.21 73.88
N GLU A 312 69.29 15.19 74.27
CA GLU A 312 69.94 15.23 75.58
C GLU A 312 68.89 15.23 76.70
N GLY A 313 67.85 16.06 76.59
CA GLY A 313 66.71 16.04 77.52
C GLY A 313 65.92 14.72 77.53
N HIS A 314 65.65 14.12 76.36
CA HIS A 314 64.83 12.91 76.26
C HIS A 314 65.50 11.65 76.81
N LYS A 315 66.83 11.56 76.84
CA LYS A 315 67.57 10.48 77.52
C LYS A 315 67.14 10.33 78.98
N ASN A 316 66.79 11.44 79.64
CA ASN A 316 66.37 11.50 81.03
C ASN A 316 64.92 11.02 81.20
N VAL A 317 64.00 11.42 80.31
CA VAL A 317 62.56 11.10 80.41
C VAL A 317 62.24 9.65 80.01
N LYS A 318 63.02 9.06 79.09
CA LYS A 318 62.74 7.70 78.57
C LYS A 318 62.81 6.62 79.67
N GLN A 319 63.53 6.88 80.75
CA GLN A 319 63.64 6.02 81.94
C GLN A 319 62.32 5.89 82.74
N VAL A 320 61.34 6.78 82.50
CA VAL A 320 60.08 6.84 83.26
C VAL A 320 58.95 6.03 82.60
N LYS A 321 58.80 6.11 81.27
CA LYS A 321 57.59 5.64 80.55
C LYS A 321 57.42 4.13 80.41
N ALA A 322 58.47 3.33 80.58
CA ALA A 322 58.40 1.87 80.42
C ALA A 322 57.38 1.20 81.36
N LYS A 323 57.11 1.82 82.52
CA LYS A 323 56.34 1.27 83.65
C LYS A 323 54.81 1.30 83.48
N ILE A 324 54.27 1.51 82.27
CA ILE A 324 52.84 1.82 82.05
C ILE A 324 52.15 0.93 81.00
N GLN A 325 52.86 0.37 80.02
CA GLN A 325 52.20 -0.27 78.86
C GLN A 325 51.56 -1.64 79.15
N GLU A 326 51.93 -2.30 80.24
CA GLU A 326 51.58 -3.69 80.56
C GLU A 326 50.07 -3.89 80.85
N TYR A 327 49.32 -2.82 81.14
CA TYR A 327 47.93 -2.90 81.63
C TYR A 327 46.82 -2.93 80.56
N LYS A 328 47.10 -2.66 79.27
CA LYS A 328 46.01 -2.32 78.30
C LYS A 328 45.54 -3.46 77.36
N GLN A 329 46.12 -4.65 77.40
CA GLN A 329 45.93 -5.65 76.33
C GLN A 329 44.69 -6.56 76.47
N GLN A 330 43.90 -6.45 77.55
CA GLN A 330 42.95 -7.50 77.96
C GLN A 330 41.47 -7.36 77.48
N ILE A 331 41.08 -6.29 76.78
CA ILE A 331 39.65 -5.92 76.63
C ILE A 331 39.01 -6.30 75.27
N VAL A 332 39.79 -6.58 74.23
CA VAL A 332 39.32 -6.48 72.83
C VAL A 332 38.51 -7.69 72.31
N GLN A 333 38.45 -8.82 73.02
CA GLN A 333 38.09 -10.12 72.43
C GLN A 333 36.58 -10.52 72.40
N GLN A 334 35.63 -9.66 72.80
CA GLN A 334 34.25 -10.09 73.13
C GLN A 334 33.13 -9.72 72.13
N VAL A 335 33.42 -9.27 70.89
CA VAL A 335 32.44 -8.52 70.05
C VAL A 335 32.17 -9.11 68.65
N SER A 336 32.41 -10.41 68.42
CA SER A 336 32.58 -10.95 67.05
C SER A 336 31.54 -11.95 66.49
N GLU A 337 30.50 -12.35 67.22
CA GLU A 337 29.79 -13.63 66.93
C GLU A 337 28.32 -13.55 66.42
N GLU A 338 27.70 -12.37 66.26
CA GLU A 338 26.22 -12.24 66.16
C GLU A 338 25.58 -12.10 64.74
N SER A 339 26.24 -12.48 63.62
CA SER A 339 25.92 -11.87 62.29
C SER A 339 25.41 -12.73 61.10
N GLU A 340 25.26 -14.07 61.18
CA GLU A 340 25.23 -14.92 59.95
C GLU A 340 23.88 -15.47 59.40
N GLU A 341 22.73 -15.38 60.08
CA GLU A 341 21.61 -16.33 59.82
C GLU A 341 20.59 -16.05 58.68
N LEU A 342 20.51 -14.84 58.09
CA LEU A 342 19.28 -14.36 57.42
C LEU A 342 18.98 -14.75 55.94
N LEU A 343 19.76 -15.60 55.26
CA LEU A 343 19.84 -15.58 53.77
C LEU A 343 18.97 -16.58 52.94
N ARG A 344 18.07 -17.41 53.51
CA ARG A 344 17.66 -18.69 52.85
C ARG A 344 16.28 -18.85 52.18
N GLN A 345 15.34 -17.89 52.19
CA GLN A 345 13.90 -18.19 51.99
C GLN A 345 13.23 -17.85 50.63
N ALA A 346 13.95 -17.58 49.53
CA ALA A 346 13.40 -16.74 48.44
C ALA A 346 13.27 -17.34 47.00
N LEU A 347 13.05 -18.65 46.78
CA LEU A 347 13.28 -19.26 45.44
C LEU A 347 12.21 -20.17 44.77
N GLU A 348 11.08 -20.54 45.37
CA GLU A 348 10.29 -21.71 44.89
C GLU A 348 9.01 -21.43 44.03
N GLU A 349 8.55 -20.19 43.81
CA GLU A 349 7.14 -19.94 43.43
C GLU A 349 6.72 -19.92 41.92
N GLU A 350 7.62 -20.02 40.93
CA GLU A 350 7.26 -19.64 39.54
C GLU A 350 6.87 -20.76 38.53
N GLU A 351 7.17 -22.05 38.77
CA GLU A 351 7.19 -23.02 37.64
C GLU A 351 5.83 -23.49 37.07
N GLU A 352 4.71 -23.40 37.80
CA GLU A 352 3.51 -24.19 37.46
C GLU A 352 2.69 -23.73 36.23
N LYS A 353 2.85 -22.48 35.78
CA LYS A 353 1.79 -21.76 35.03
C LYS A 353 1.56 -22.23 33.57
N ASN A 354 2.44 -23.03 32.97
CA ASN A 354 2.58 -23.11 31.50
C ASN A 354 1.83 -24.22 30.73
N ARG A 355 1.20 -25.23 31.37
CA ARG A 355 0.84 -26.49 30.67
C ARG A 355 -0.53 -26.59 29.94
N LYS A 356 -1.45 -25.62 30.04
CA LYS A 356 -2.90 -25.83 29.75
C LYS A 356 -3.45 -25.22 28.43
N ARG A 357 -2.78 -25.33 27.26
CA ARG A 357 -3.14 -24.51 26.06
C ARG A 357 -3.24 -25.18 24.66
N TYR A 358 -3.12 -26.50 24.45
CA TYR A 358 -2.78 -27.04 23.11
C TYR A 358 -3.79 -27.91 22.29
N GLU A 359 -4.86 -28.50 22.84
CA GLU A 359 -5.46 -29.70 22.20
C GLU A 359 -6.71 -29.51 21.29
N ILE A 360 -7.44 -28.39 21.35
CA ILE A 360 -8.85 -28.33 20.87
C ILE A 360 -9.04 -28.29 19.32
N ILE A 361 -7.99 -28.09 18.52
CA ILE A 361 -8.12 -27.45 17.19
C ILE A 361 -8.45 -28.39 16.00
N GLN A 362 -8.34 -29.73 16.09
CA GLN A 362 -8.13 -30.56 14.88
C GLN A 362 -9.32 -31.28 14.21
N GLN A 363 -10.48 -31.53 14.85
CA GLN A 363 -11.32 -32.68 14.42
C GLN A 363 -12.49 -32.44 13.43
N ILE A 364 -13.08 -31.25 13.33
CA ILE A 364 -14.42 -31.08 12.69
C ILE A 364 -14.33 -30.59 11.23
N ARG A 365 -13.89 -31.43 10.26
CA ARG A 365 -13.68 -30.93 8.87
C ARG A 365 -13.78 -31.89 7.65
N ALA A 366 -14.39 -33.08 7.70
CA ALA A 366 -14.09 -34.12 6.69
C ALA A 366 -15.19 -35.11 6.15
N MET A 367 -16.53 -34.90 6.22
CA MET A 367 -17.51 -35.91 5.72
C MET A 367 -18.78 -35.41 4.96
N GLU A 368 -18.94 -35.85 3.69
CA GLU A 368 -20.04 -35.68 2.69
C GLU A 368 -19.74 -36.59 1.44
N SER A 369 -20.49 -36.81 0.33
CA SER A 369 -21.92 -36.85 -0.14
C SER A 369 -21.89 -37.24 -1.68
N ILE A 370 -22.90 -37.50 -2.57
CA ILE A 370 -24.39 -37.51 -2.70
C ILE A 370 -24.79 -38.65 -3.73
N PRO A 371 -25.93 -39.39 -3.62
CA PRO A 371 -26.36 -40.47 -4.54
C PRO A 371 -27.27 -40.05 -5.75
N SER A 372 -27.73 -40.99 -6.62
CA SER A 372 -28.69 -40.72 -7.76
C SER A 372 -29.48 -41.93 -8.36
N ILE A 373 -30.54 -41.70 -9.19
CA ILE A 373 -31.55 -42.68 -9.74
C ILE A 373 -32.05 -42.31 -11.20
N LYS A 374 -32.67 -43.21 -12.03
CA LYS A 374 -33.28 -42.98 -13.39
C LYS A 374 -34.44 -43.95 -13.83
N HIS A 375 -35.23 -43.62 -14.90
CA HIS A 375 -36.29 -44.47 -15.58
C HIS A 375 -36.70 -43.96 -17.03
N LYS A 376 -37.50 -44.70 -17.87
CA LYS A 376 -38.02 -44.41 -19.27
C LYS A 376 -39.05 -45.49 -19.76
N PHE A 377 -39.79 -45.51 -20.92
CA PHE A 377 -40.53 -44.57 -21.84
C PHE A 377 -41.21 -45.35 -23.05
N VAL A 378 -42.19 -44.81 -23.84
CA VAL A 378 -42.99 -45.51 -24.92
C VAL A 378 -43.26 -44.64 -26.22
N ASP A 379 -43.98 -45.15 -27.24
CA ASP A 379 -44.00 -44.79 -28.69
C ASP A 379 -45.22 -43.94 -29.24
N LEU A 380 -45.26 -43.62 -30.56
CA LEU A 380 -45.94 -42.45 -31.17
C LEU A 380 -46.44 -42.59 -32.66
N THR A 381 -47.30 -43.54 -33.04
CA THR A 381 -47.85 -43.62 -34.43
C THR A 381 -49.38 -43.50 -34.60
N GLU A 382 -50.16 -43.60 -33.52
CA GLU A 382 -51.63 -43.57 -33.59
C GLU A 382 -52.19 -42.14 -33.45
N THR A 383 -53.35 -41.87 -34.06
CA THR A 383 -54.20 -40.72 -33.68
C THR A 383 -54.80 -40.95 -32.29
N GLY A 384 -55.08 -39.88 -31.55
CA GLY A 384 -55.74 -39.99 -30.24
C GLY A 384 -57.15 -40.59 -30.31
N GLY A 385 -57.89 -40.32 -31.40
CA GLY A 385 -59.24 -40.86 -31.61
C GLY A 385 -60.27 -40.20 -30.69
N HIS A 386 -60.12 -38.91 -30.40
CA HIS A 386 -60.93 -38.18 -29.41
C HIS A 386 -62.14 -37.44 -30.02
N GLY A 387 -62.29 -37.46 -31.35
CA GLY A 387 -63.42 -36.87 -32.08
C GLY A 387 -63.36 -35.34 -32.26
N LEU A 388 -62.20 -34.72 -32.07
CA LEU A 388 -62.01 -33.28 -32.19
C LEU A 388 -61.71 -32.87 -33.64
N PHE A 389 -62.35 -31.81 -34.14
CA PHE A 389 -62.14 -31.23 -35.48
C PHE A 389 -60.70 -30.74 -35.78
N GLY A 390 -59.78 -30.81 -34.81
CA GLY A 390 -58.36 -30.44 -34.95
C GLY A 390 -57.40 -31.61 -34.82
N GLU A 391 -57.88 -32.87 -34.76
CA GLU A 391 -57.01 -34.03 -34.72
C GLU A 391 -56.23 -34.24 -36.02
N MET A 392 -54.98 -34.69 -35.86
CA MET A 392 -54.05 -35.06 -36.92
C MET A 392 -53.29 -36.29 -36.44
N SER A 393 -53.02 -37.23 -37.33
CA SER A 393 -52.05 -38.29 -37.07
C SER A 393 -50.66 -37.68 -36.87
N ILE A 394 -49.77 -38.42 -36.19
CA ILE A 394 -48.35 -38.04 -36.11
C ILE A 394 -47.73 -37.91 -37.52
N VAL A 395 -48.32 -38.52 -38.56
CA VAL A 395 -47.85 -38.44 -39.96
C VAL A 395 -48.28 -37.12 -40.63
N GLU A 396 -49.56 -36.76 -40.61
CA GLU A 396 -50.03 -35.46 -41.15
C GLU A 396 -49.40 -34.27 -40.41
N LEU A 397 -49.17 -34.45 -39.11
CA LEU A 397 -48.44 -33.49 -38.27
C LEU A 397 -46.97 -33.37 -38.74
N ARG A 398 -46.31 -34.47 -39.17
CA ARG A 398 -44.96 -34.41 -39.78
C ARG A 398 -44.95 -33.65 -41.11
N GLU A 399 -45.99 -33.77 -41.94
CA GLU A 399 -46.09 -33.07 -43.24
C GLU A 399 -46.34 -31.57 -43.07
N ARG A 400 -47.28 -31.18 -42.21
CA ARG A 400 -47.47 -29.75 -41.85
C ARG A 400 -46.23 -29.17 -41.17
N LEU A 401 -45.52 -29.97 -40.37
CA LEU A 401 -44.19 -29.61 -39.88
C LEU A 401 -43.09 -29.58 -40.97
N ALA A 402 -43.24 -30.21 -42.13
CA ALA A 402 -42.25 -30.15 -43.20
C ALA A 402 -42.28 -28.78 -43.88
N LEU A 403 -43.47 -28.32 -44.30
CA LEU A 403 -43.67 -26.97 -44.84
C LEU A 403 -43.28 -25.87 -43.84
N LEU A 404 -43.64 -26.04 -42.56
CA LEU A 404 -43.19 -25.11 -41.51
C LEU A 404 -41.67 -25.13 -41.29
N LYS A 405 -41.00 -26.29 -41.41
CA LYS A 405 -39.53 -26.36 -41.39
C LYS A 405 -38.89 -25.69 -42.60
N GLU A 406 -39.53 -25.72 -43.77
CA GLU A 406 -39.02 -25.06 -44.98
C GLU A 406 -39.11 -23.53 -44.86
N ALA A 407 -40.25 -23.00 -44.40
CA ALA A 407 -40.37 -21.59 -44.04
C ALA A 407 -39.39 -21.18 -42.93
N GLN A 408 -39.16 -22.05 -41.93
CA GLN A 408 -38.17 -21.81 -40.88
C GLN A 408 -36.73 -21.83 -41.41
N LYS A 409 -36.36 -22.73 -42.34
CA LYS A 409 -35.03 -22.75 -42.98
C LYS A 409 -34.77 -21.45 -43.74
N ALA A 410 -35.69 -21.00 -44.58
CA ALA A 410 -35.54 -19.74 -45.32
C ALA A 410 -35.34 -18.55 -44.37
N ALA A 411 -36.18 -18.45 -43.33
CA ALA A 411 -36.06 -17.41 -42.30
C ALA A 411 -34.87 -17.62 -41.33
N GLU A 412 -34.18 -18.76 -41.35
CA GLU A 412 -32.86 -18.96 -40.73
C GLU A 412 -31.74 -18.54 -41.68
N GLU A 413 -31.87 -18.80 -42.98
CA GLU A 413 -30.88 -18.47 -44.02
C GLU A 413 -30.74 -16.95 -44.19
N GLU A 414 -31.84 -16.20 -44.33
CA GLU A 414 -31.81 -14.73 -44.30
C GLU A 414 -31.08 -14.17 -43.06
N LYS A 415 -31.28 -14.79 -41.89
CA LYS A 415 -30.62 -14.39 -40.64
C LYS A 415 -29.16 -14.78 -40.60
N ARG A 416 -28.76 -15.91 -41.20
CA ARG A 416 -27.36 -16.30 -41.35
C ARG A 416 -26.63 -15.30 -42.23
N ASP A 417 -27.24 -14.86 -43.34
CA ASP A 417 -26.66 -13.89 -44.27
C ASP A 417 -26.54 -12.50 -43.65
N GLN A 418 -27.57 -12.02 -42.94
CA GLN A 418 -27.50 -10.80 -42.12
C GLN A 418 -26.35 -10.88 -41.10
N ILE A 419 -26.21 -12.01 -40.40
CA ILE A 419 -25.12 -12.26 -39.43
C ILE A 419 -23.74 -12.32 -40.12
N ILE A 420 -23.65 -12.78 -41.36
CA ILE A 420 -22.41 -12.80 -42.15
C ILE A 420 -22.01 -11.38 -42.55
N HIS A 421 -22.93 -10.59 -43.12
CA HIS A 421 -22.66 -9.20 -43.46
C HIS A 421 -22.33 -8.33 -42.24
N GLU A 422 -23.04 -8.53 -41.11
CA GLU A 422 -22.70 -7.88 -39.85
C GLU A 422 -21.29 -8.24 -39.35
N LYS A 423 -20.82 -9.48 -39.55
CA LYS A 423 -19.44 -9.87 -39.18
C LYS A 423 -18.43 -9.21 -40.10
N GLN A 424 -18.64 -9.27 -41.42
CA GLN A 424 -17.77 -8.65 -42.42
C GLN A 424 -17.60 -7.15 -42.16
N ALA A 425 -18.69 -6.42 -41.91
CA ALA A 425 -18.64 -4.99 -41.59
C ALA A 425 -17.89 -4.69 -40.27
N LYS A 426 -18.04 -5.55 -39.24
CA LYS A 426 -17.31 -5.42 -37.97
C LYS A 426 -15.82 -5.76 -38.12
N GLU A 427 -15.48 -6.70 -39.00
CA GLU A 427 -14.10 -7.08 -39.31
C GLU A 427 -13.39 -5.97 -40.12
N GLN A 428 -14.05 -5.42 -41.14
CA GLN A 428 -13.57 -4.24 -41.90
C GLN A 428 -13.31 -3.05 -40.98
N LEU A 429 -14.28 -2.66 -40.15
CA LEU A 429 -14.13 -1.56 -39.18
C LEU A 429 -12.94 -1.77 -38.24
N LEU A 430 -12.66 -3.01 -37.83
CA LEU A 430 -11.52 -3.32 -36.97
C LEU A 430 -10.17 -3.24 -37.73
N LEU A 431 -10.13 -3.57 -39.02
CA LEU A 431 -8.97 -3.36 -39.88
C LEU A 431 -8.69 -1.86 -40.08
N ASP A 432 -9.70 -1.07 -40.45
CA ASP A 432 -9.57 0.40 -40.59
C ASP A 432 -9.01 1.04 -39.31
N LYS A 433 -9.44 0.55 -38.14
CA LYS A 433 -8.96 1.03 -36.84
C LYS A 433 -7.54 0.55 -36.52
N LEU A 434 -7.16 -0.67 -36.91
CA LEU A 434 -5.78 -1.15 -36.80
C LEU A 434 -4.82 -0.35 -37.68
N ASP A 435 -5.22 -0.02 -38.91
CA ASP A 435 -4.40 0.77 -39.83
C ASP A 435 -4.21 2.20 -39.33
N GLN A 436 -5.28 2.86 -38.85
CA GLN A 436 -5.20 4.15 -38.14
C GLN A 436 -4.25 4.08 -36.93
N ILE A 437 -4.38 3.05 -36.07
CA ILE A 437 -3.49 2.83 -34.92
C ILE A 437 -2.03 2.65 -35.37
N SER A 438 -1.79 1.92 -36.46
CA SER A 438 -0.43 1.67 -36.99
C SER A 438 0.26 2.97 -37.42
N GLN A 439 -0.50 3.88 -38.06
CA GLN A 439 -0.03 5.19 -38.49
C GLN A 439 0.36 6.05 -37.26
N PHE A 440 -0.52 6.17 -36.26
CA PHE A 440 -0.20 6.92 -35.03
C PHE A 440 0.97 6.34 -34.26
N ARG A 441 1.11 5.01 -34.18
CA ARG A 441 2.27 4.36 -33.56
C ARG A 441 3.57 4.66 -34.32
N ALA A 442 3.54 4.65 -35.66
CA ALA A 442 4.69 4.98 -36.48
C ALA A 442 5.10 6.46 -36.34
N GLU A 443 4.14 7.39 -36.34
CA GLU A 443 4.38 8.82 -36.17
C GLU A 443 4.93 9.16 -34.77
N LEU A 444 4.32 8.60 -33.72
CA LEU A 444 4.82 8.76 -32.36
C LEU A 444 6.21 8.13 -32.18
N GLY A 445 6.49 7.01 -32.86
CA GLY A 445 7.81 6.40 -32.93
C GLY A 445 8.86 7.33 -33.57
N ARG A 446 8.56 7.91 -34.74
CA ARG A 446 9.42 8.90 -35.41
C ARG A 446 9.66 10.14 -34.53
N ALA A 447 8.60 10.69 -33.93
CA ALA A 447 8.69 11.87 -33.06
C ALA A 447 9.47 11.57 -31.76
N ALA A 448 9.39 10.35 -31.22
CA ALA A 448 10.19 9.91 -30.09
C ALA A 448 11.67 9.70 -30.47
N ALA A 449 11.95 9.17 -31.67
CA ALA A 449 13.31 9.00 -32.17
C ALA A 449 14.02 10.35 -32.35
N LEU A 450 13.38 11.33 -33.01
CA LEU A 450 13.89 12.70 -33.14
C LEU A 450 14.21 13.31 -31.75
N LYS A 451 13.26 13.23 -30.81
CA LYS A 451 13.46 13.70 -29.43
C LYS A 451 14.55 12.95 -28.65
N GLN A 452 14.94 11.74 -29.05
CA GLN A 452 16.12 11.06 -28.53
C GLN A 452 17.41 11.55 -29.19
N GLU A 453 17.42 11.79 -30.50
CA GLU A 453 18.57 12.36 -31.19
C GLU A 453 18.89 13.76 -30.68
N ASP A 454 17.90 14.61 -30.50
CA ASP A 454 18.10 15.97 -30.01
C ASP A 454 18.60 15.98 -28.57
N LYS A 455 18.08 15.09 -27.72
CA LYS A 455 18.64 14.85 -26.38
C LYS A 455 20.09 14.35 -26.42
N LYS A 456 20.46 13.46 -27.35
CA LYS A 456 21.85 13.01 -27.53
C LYS A 456 22.76 14.15 -27.97
N LYS A 457 22.30 15.01 -28.90
CA LYS A 457 23.01 16.23 -29.34
C LYS A 457 23.25 17.15 -28.14
N SER A 458 22.22 17.52 -27.39
CA SER A 458 22.35 18.36 -26.18
C SER A 458 23.27 17.76 -25.11
N GLN A 459 23.09 16.47 -24.78
CA GLN A 459 23.95 15.78 -23.79
C GLN A 459 25.41 15.64 -24.24
N SER A 460 25.69 15.70 -25.54
CA SER A 460 27.07 15.71 -26.05
C SER A 460 27.74 17.10 -25.98
N GLY A 461 26.95 18.18 -26.03
CA GLY A 461 27.45 19.55 -25.97
C GLY A 461 27.66 20.08 -24.55
N GLU A 462 26.74 19.79 -23.63
CA GLU A 462 26.75 20.38 -22.29
C GLU A 462 26.99 19.33 -21.19
N ARG A 463 28.26 19.22 -20.76
CA ARG A 463 28.53 18.78 -19.38
C ARG A 463 28.02 19.89 -18.44
N PRO A 464 27.20 19.59 -17.43
CA PRO A 464 26.72 20.63 -16.51
C PRO A 464 27.92 21.31 -15.85
N ARG A 465 27.99 22.64 -15.97
CA ARG A 465 28.99 23.46 -15.30
C ARG A 465 28.71 23.39 -13.80
N LYS A 466 29.46 22.54 -13.08
CA LYS A 466 29.40 22.45 -11.62
C LYS A 466 29.58 23.84 -11.02
N ASP A 467 28.70 24.24 -10.11
CA ASP A 467 28.70 25.59 -9.56
C ASP A 467 30.05 25.99 -8.98
N GLU A 468 30.50 27.19 -9.32
CA GLU A 468 31.75 27.75 -8.80
C GLU A 468 31.73 27.82 -7.26
N ARG A 469 30.55 28.03 -6.68
CA ARG A 469 30.29 27.96 -5.22
C ARG A 469 30.69 26.59 -4.64
N ILE A 470 30.25 25.50 -5.26
CA ILE A 470 30.51 24.11 -4.86
C ILE A 470 32.01 23.80 -5.03
N LEU A 471 32.59 24.16 -6.18
CA LEU A 471 34.01 23.95 -6.47
C LEU A 471 34.92 24.70 -5.49
N ASN A 472 34.58 25.94 -5.13
CA ASN A 472 35.37 26.74 -4.19
C ASN A 472 35.22 26.24 -2.74
N LEU A 473 34.05 25.74 -2.33
CA LEU A 473 33.90 25.06 -1.04
C LEU A 473 34.71 23.75 -0.99
N GLN A 474 34.72 22.96 -2.07
CA GLN A 474 35.53 21.73 -2.15
C GLN A 474 37.03 22.03 -2.02
N LYS A 475 37.56 23.08 -2.67
CA LYS A 475 38.95 23.53 -2.49
C LYS A 475 39.27 23.87 -1.03
N LYS A 476 38.45 24.72 -0.38
CA LYS A 476 38.64 25.11 1.02
C LYS A 476 38.63 23.94 2.01
N ILE A 477 37.78 22.93 1.78
CA ILE A 477 37.77 21.70 2.59
C ILE A 477 39.10 20.95 2.39
N VAL A 478 39.59 20.81 1.16
CA VAL A 478 40.89 20.18 0.91
C VAL A 478 42.01 20.95 1.61
N GLU A 479 42.06 22.28 1.47
CA GLU A 479 43.02 23.15 2.16
C GLU A 479 43.01 22.89 3.68
N LYS A 480 41.85 22.96 4.34
CA LYS A 480 41.71 22.71 5.79
C LYS A 480 42.09 21.29 6.20
N THR A 481 41.74 20.26 5.43
CA THR A 481 42.19 18.88 5.72
C THR A 481 43.72 18.72 5.58
N THR A 482 44.38 19.51 4.73
CA THR A 482 45.86 19.51 4.64
C THR A 482 46.53 20.31 5.76
N GLU A 483 45.92 21.40 6.23
CA GLU A 483 46.36 22.11 7.44
C GLU A 483 46.30 21.16 8.65
N ARG A 484 45.18 20.45 8.82
CA ARG A 484 44.96 19.54 9.95
C ARG A 484 45.98 18.40 9.97
N LYS A 485 46.24 17.76 8.83
CA LYS A 485 47.28 16.73 8.69
C LYS A 485 48.70 17.25 8.97
N LYS A 486 48.98 18.54 8.69
CA LYS A 486 50.25 19.17 9.06
C LYS A 486 50.34 19.41 10.57
N GLN A 487 49.26 19.81 11.23
CA GLN A 487 49.24 19.96 12.69
C GLN A 487 49.32 18.61 13.40
N GLU A 488 48.64 17.58 12.91
CA GLU A 488 48.72 16.20 13.40
C GLU A 488 50.14 15.62 13.25
N GLY A 489 50.88 15.99 12.20
CA GLY A 489 52.28 15.59 11.98
C GLY A 489 53.34 16.43 12.69
N LEU A 490 52.93 17.39 13.53
CA LEU A 490 53.80 18.27 14.34
C LEU A 490 53.56 18.10 15.86
N LEU A 491 52.81 17.07 16.28
CA LEU A 491 52.23 16.90 17.62
C LEU A 491 52.72 15.64 18.37
#